data_AF-A0A368JQB5-F1
#
_entry.id   AF-A0A368JQB5-F1
#
_cell.length_a   1.000
_cell.length_b   1.000
_cell.length_c   1.000
_cell.angle_alpha   90.00
_cell.angle_beta   90.00
_cell.angle_gamma   90.00
#
_symmetry.space_group_name_H-M   'P 1'
#
loop_
_entity.id
_entity.type
_entity.pdbx_description
1 polymer ?
#
loop_
_entity_poly.entity_id
_entity_poly.type
_entity_poly.pdbx_seq_one_letter_code
_entity_poly.pdbx_strand_id
1 'polypeptide(L)'
;MTHFADKGIDQLDRARLLQLYEDDTETLISTIEMFLDEVVPAFQVLESLIESQDWTGVCGMTHQLRPWLGMVGLTQLEHRLEEVERLAKKKTEYELIRITYLNFTEKLEAMQPVLKAELQLLTK
;
A
#
# COMPACT_ATOMS: atom_id res chain seq x y z
N MET A 1 -21.04 23.10 -15.32
CA MET A 1 -19.97 22.08 -15.36
C MET A 1 -19.35 22.03 -13.98
N THR A 2 -19.86 21.17 -13.11
CA THR A 2 -19.28 20.97 -11.79
C THR A 2 -19.35 19.48 -11.52
N HIS A 3 -18.33 18.76 -11.98
CA HIS A 3 -18.18 17.33 -11.74
C HIS A 3 -16.75 17.09 -11.28
N PHE A 4 -16.51 17.37 -10.00
CA PHE A 4 -15.33 16.91 -9.25
C PHE A 4 -15.75 16.71 -7.79
N ALA A 5 -16.71 15.80 -7.59
CA ALA A 5 -17.02 15.24 -6.29
C ALA A 5 -17.06 13.72 -6.43
N ASP A 6 -15.97 13.16 -6.96
CA ASP A 6 -15.61 11.77 -6.77
C ASP A 6 -14.09 11.69 -6.82
N LYS A 7 -13.49 11.67 -5.64
CA LYS A 7 -12.19 11.04 -5.40
C LYS A 7 -12.09 10.94 -3.89
N GLY A 8 -12.54 9.80 -3.36
CA GLY A 8 -12.12 9.35 -2.04
C GLY A 8 -10.60 9.41 -2.03
N ILE A 9 -10.08 10.49 -1.45
CA ILE A 9 -8.65 10.73 -1.34
C ILE A 9 -8.15 9.55 -0.50
N ASP A 10 -7.27 8.74 -1.08
CA ASP A 10 -6.48 7.79 -0.31
C ASP A 10 -5.76 8.66 0.72
N GLN A 11 -6.29 8.67 1.94
CA GLN A 11 -5.84 9.55 3.01
C GLN A 11 -5.17 8.67 4.04
N LEU A 12 -4.09 9.20 4.59
CA LEU A 12 -3.43 8.59 5.71
C LEU A 12 -4.43 8.49 6.87
N ASP A 13 -4.66 7.28 7.34
CA ASP A 13 -5.56 7.02 8.45
C ASP A 13 -4.87 7.37 9.78
N ARG A 14 -4.83 8.66 10.11
CA ARG A 14 -4.17 9.13 11.33
C ARG A 14 -4.81 8.57 12.61
N ALA A 15 -6.10 8.28 12.58
CA ALA A 15 -6.79 7.64 13.69
C ALA A 15 -6.24 6.22 13.93
N ARG A 16 -6.01 5.45 12.85
CA ARG A 16 -5.32 4.16 12.91
C ARG A 16 -3.92 4.29 13.50
N LEU A 17 -3.13 5.27 13.03
CA LEU A 17 -1.77 5.49 13.54
C LEU A 17 -1.76 5.81 15.04
N LEU A 18 -2.63 6.71 15.48
CA LEU A 18 -2.79 7.04 16.90
C LEU A 18 -3.22 5.83 17.74
N GLN A 19 -4.03 4.91 17.19
CA GLN A 19 -4.39 3.68 17.90
C GLN A 19 -3.26 2.64 17.96
N LEU A 20 -2.43 2.57 16.91
CA LEU A 20 -1.35 1.59 16.82
C LEU A 20 -0.12 2.01 17.63
N TYR A 21 0.18 3.30 17.62
CA TYR A 21 1.40 3.84 18.18
C TYR A 21 1.15 4.69 19.43
N GLU A 22 -0.09 5.13 19.70
CA GLU A 22 -0.47 5.93 20.90
C GLU A 22 0.45 7.14 21.17
N ASP A 23 1.53 6.94 21.92
CA ASP A 23 2.56 7.93 22.25
C ASP A 23 3.96 7.60 21.66
N ASP A 24 4.14 6.38 21.14
CA ASP A 24 5.37 5.84 20.52
C ASP A 24 5.62 6.40 19.10
N THR A 25 5.81 7.71 19.03
CA THR A 25 6.09 8.42 17.78
C THR A 25 7.41 7.94 17.14
N GLU A 26 8.41 7.58 17.94
CA GLU A 26 9.69 7.03 17.45
C GLU A 26 9.51 5.71 16.67
N THR A 27 8.59 4.86 17.13
CA THR A 27 8.24 3.60 16.47
C THR A 27 7.48 3.86 15.17
N LEU A 28 6.56 4.84 15.15
CA LEU A 28 5.87 5.26 13.95
C LEU A 28 6.83 5.80 12.88
N ILE A 29 7.75 6.68 13.26
CA ILE A 29 8.80 7.24 12.40
C ILE A 29 9.60 6.11 11.77
N SER A 30 10.15 5.21 12.60
CA SER A 30 10.96 4.07 12.14
C SER A 30 10.17 3.15 11.20
N THR A 31 8.87 2.97 11.46
CA THR A 31 8.00 2.15 10.60
C THR A 31 7.75 2.81 9.25
N ILE A 32 7.49 4.12 9.20
CA ILE A 32 7.28 4.86 7.96
C ILE A 32 8.58 4.88 7.14
N GLU A 33 9.74 5.08 7.78
CA GLU A 33 11.04 5.04 7.10
C GLU A 33 11.30 3.67 6.49
N MET A 34 11.16 2.60 7.27
CA MET A 34 11.33 1.23 6.78
C MET A 34 10.34 0.91 5.66
N PHE A 35 9.10 1.38 5.76
CA PHE A 35 8.12 1.21 4.70
C PHE A 35 8.57 1.86 3.38
N LEU A 36 9.03 3.11 3.44
CA LEU A 36 9.45 3.85 2.27
C LEU A 36 10.74 3.31 1.64
N ASP A 37 11.69 2.84 2.46
CA ASP A 37 13.00 2.40 2.00
C ASP A 37 13.03 0.93 1.58
N GLU A 38 12.32 0.05 2.30
CA GLU A 38 12.39 -1.42 2.08
C GLU A 38 11.10 -1.98 1.46
N VAL A 39 9.93 -1.53 1.91
CA VAL A 39 8.65 -2.14 1.50
C VAL A 39 8.17 -1.60 0.15
N VAL A 40 8.30 -0.29 -0.09
CA VAL A 40 7.98 0.34 -1.38
C VAL A 40 8.72 -0.32 -2.55
N PRO A 41 10.06 -0.49 -2.54
CA PRO A 41 10.75 -1.16 -3.64
C PRO A 41 10.41 -2.65 -3.73
N ALA A 42 10.05 -3.31 -2.62
CA ALA A 42 9.60 -4.69 -2.69
C ALA A 42 8.39 -4.83 -3.63
N PHE A 43 7.43 -3.89 -3.63
CA PHE A 43 6.31 -3.94 -4.58
C PHE A 43 6.75 -4.04 -6.05
N GLN A 44 7.90 -3.50 -6.46
CA GLN A 44 8.37 -3.64 -7.85
C GLN A 44 8.57 -5.11 -8.26
N VAL A 45 8.96 -5.98 -7.33
CA VAL A 45 9.09 -7.43 -7.59
C VAL A 45 7.72 -8.07 -7.86
N LEU A 46 6.65 -7.54 -7.26
CA LEU A 46 5.29 -8.04 -7.46
C LEU A 46 4.84 -7.88 -8.92
N GLU A 47 5.28 -6.82 -9.60
CA GLU A 47 5.01 -6.63 -11.02
C GLU A 47 5.59 -7.78 -11.85
N SER A 48 6.86 -8.10 -11.64
CA SER A 48 7.53 -9.20 -12.36
C SER A 48 6.90 -10.56 -12.08
N LEU A 49 6.41 -10.80 -10.86
CA LEU A 49 5.68 -12.02 -10.50
C LEU A 49 4.33 -12.09 -11.24
N ILE A 50 3.60 -10.98 -11.35
CA ILE A 50 2.34 -10.91 -12.10
C ILE A 50 2.61 -11.17 -13.58
N GLU A 51 3.61 -10.51 -14.18
CA GLU A 51 3.99 -10.71 -15.60
C GLU A 51 4.40 -12.14 -15.92
N SER A 52 5.10 -12.79 -14.98
CA SER A 52 5.48 -14.21 -15.08
C SER A 52 4.33 -15.16 -14.74
N GLN A 53 3.15 -14.64 -14.39
CA GLN A 53 1.98 -15.40 -13.93
C GLN A 53 2.26 -16.32 -12.73
N ASP A 54 3.23 -15.95 -11.90
CA ASP A 54 3.58 -16.68 -10.69
C ASP A 54 2.61 -16.35 -9.56
N TRP A 55 1.37 -16.85 -9.68
CA TRP A 55 0.29 -16.53 -8.75
C TRP A 55 0.59 -16.94 -7.30
N THR A 56 1.40 -17.97 -7.11
CA THR A 56 1.85 -18.42 -5.78
C THR A 56 2.74 -17.37 -5.13
N GLY A 57 3.73 -16.85 -5.87
CA GLY A 57 4.61 -15.77 -5.43
C GLY A 57 3.85 -14.48 -5.21
N VAL A 58 2.94 -14.11 -6.12
CA VAL A 58 2.06 -12.94 -5.93
C VAL A 58 1.27 -13.06 -4.62
N CYS A 59 0.66 -14.21 -4.35
CA CYS A 59 -0.10 -14.42 -3.12
C CYS A 59 0.78 -14.36 -1.86
N GLY A 60 1.96 -14.99 -1.89
CA GLY A 60 2.88 -14.97 -0.76
C GLY A 60 3.36 -13.55 -0.45
N MET A 61 3.76 -12.83 -1.49
CA MET A 61 4.33 -11.50 -1.36
C MET A 61 3.28 -10.44 -0.99
N THR A 62 2.09 -10.46 -1.60
CA THR A 62 0.98 -9.60 -1.17
C THR A 62 0.61 -9.83 0.29
N HIS A 63 0.54 -11.09 0.75
CA HIS A 63 0.26 -11.42 2.15
C HIS A 63 1.29 -10.83 3.12
N GLN A 64 2.57 -10.84 2.74
CA GLN A 64 3.65 -10.26 3.54
C GLN A 64 3.66 -8.73 3.54
N LEU A 65 3.30 -8.10 2.41
CA LEU A 65 3.35 -6.64 2.24
C LEU A 65 2.09 -5.91 2.75
N ARG A 66 0.93 -6.56 2.76
CA ARG A 66 -0.33 -6.04 3.33
C ARG A 66 -0.21 -5.44 4.72
N PRO A 67 0.33 -6.14 5.74
CA PRO A 67 0.36 -5.61 7.10
C PRO A 67 1.15 -4.30 7.19
N TRP A 68 2.17 -4.11 6.35
CA TRP A 68 2.94 -2.88 6.30
C TRP A 68 2.09 -1.67 5.89
N LEU A 69 1.21 -1.83 4.91
CA LEU A 69 0.26 -0.78 4.52
C LEU A 69 -0.65 -0.39 5.69
N GLY A 70 -1.16 -1.38 6.43
CA GLY A 70 -1.96 -1.14 7.62
C GLY A 70 -1.20 -0.45 8.74
N MET A 71 0.08 -0.78 8.91
CA MET A 71 0.98 -0.18 9.91
C MET A 71 1.26 1.29 9.61
N VAL A 72 1.48 1.64 8.35
CA VAL A 72 1.65 3.05 7.94
C VAL A 72 0.33 3.77 7.68
N GLY A 73 -0.82 3.23 8.12
CA GLY A 73 -2.12 3.91 8.02
C GLY A 73 -2.69 4.00 6.59
N LEU A 74 -2.18 3.21 5.66
CA LEU A 74 -2.64 3.11 4.27
C LEU A 74 -3.72 2.01 4.13
N THR A 75 -4.76 2.07 4.95
CA THR A 75 -5.80 1.02 5.04
C THR A 75 -6.53 0.79 3.72
N GLN A 76 -6.76 1.82 2.91
CA GLN A 76 -7.38 1.65 1.59
C GLN A 76 -6.48 0.89 0.60
N LEU A 77 -5.17 1.13 0.65
CA LEU A 77 -4.20 0.38 -0.14
C LEU A 77 -4.08 -1.05 0.34
N GLU A 78 -4.17 -1.30 1.64
CA GLU A 78 -4.22 -2.66 2.22
C GLU A 78 -5.38 -3.47 1.62
N HIS A 79 -6.59 -2.90 1.56
CA HIS A 79 -7.76 -3.55 0.94
C HIS A 79 -7.61 -3.75 -0.58
N ARG A 80 -6.90 -2.86 -1.27
CA ARG A 80 -6.62 -3.03 -2.71
C ARG A 80 -5.63 -4.14 -2.97
N LEU A 81 -4.58 -4.23 -2.17
CA LEU A 81 -3.61 -5.32 -2.23
C LEU A 81 -4.27 -6.66 -1.87
N GLU A 82 -5.27 -6.62 -0.99
CA GLU A 82 -6.13 -7.77 -0.72
C GLU A 82 -6.89 -8.26 -1.94
N GLU A 83 -7.47 -7.35 -2.70
CA GLU A 83 -8.15 -7.71 -3.94
C GLU A 83 -7.18 -8.35 -4.94
N VAL A 84 -5.96 -7.82 -5.09
CA VAL A 84 -4.93 -8.43 -5.95
C VAL A 84 -4.62 -9.87 -5.52
N GLU A 85 -4.39 -10.11 -4.22
CA GLU A 85 -4.17 -11.45 -3.69
C GLU A 85 -5.37 -12.37 -3.97
N ARG A 86 -6.60 -11.89 -3.73
CA ARG A 86 -7.81 -12.66 -3.94
C ARG A 86 -8.00 -13.05 -5.40
N LEU A 87 -7.73 -12.13 -6.33
CA LEU A 87 -7.81 -12.37 -7.77
C LEU A 87 -6.75 -13.38 -8.22
N ALA A 88 -5.52 -13.29 -7.69
CA ALA A 88 -4.44 -14.24 -7.95
C ALA A 88 -4.76 -15.64 -7.40
N LYS A 89 -5.32 -15.75 -6.18
CA LYS A 89 -5.79 -17.03 -5.60
C LYS A 89 -6.85 -17.71 -6.45
N LYS A 90 -7.77 -16.92 -7.01
CA LYS A 90 -8.83 -17.41 -7.92
C LYS A 90 -8.31 -17.76 -9.31
N LYS A 91 -7.04 -17.47 -9.61
CA LYS A 91 -6.44 -17.58 -10.96
C LYS A 91 -7.33 -16.89 -12.01
N THR A 92 -7.78 -15.69 -11.65
CA THR A 92 -8.62 -14.85 -12.52
C THR A 92 -7.82 -14.39 -13.73
N GLU A 93 -8.47 -13.81 -14.73
CA GLU A 93 -7.80 -13.27 -15.92
C GLU A 93 -6.63 -12.36 -15.56
N TYR A 94 -5.47 -12.66 -16.17
CA TYR A 94 -4.21 -11.94 -15.98
C TYR A 94 -4.37 -10.43 -16.14
N GLU A 95 -5.10 -9.98 -17.15
CA GLU A 95 -5.33 -8.56 -17.42
C GLU A 95 -6.03 -7.85 -16.26
N LEU A 96 -7.01 -8.51 -15.64
CA LEU A 96 -7.72 -7.94 -14.50
C LEU A 96 -6.79 -7.77 -13.29
N ILE A 97 -5.95 -8.77 -13.00
CA ILE A 97 -4.97 -8.72 -11.92
C ILE A 97 -3.96 -7.60 -12.18
N ARG A 98 -3.44 -7.52 -13.41
CA ARG A 98 -2.47 -6.49 -13.83
C ARG A 98 -3.07 -5.08 -13.72
N ILE A 99 -4.28 -4.85 -14.22
CA ILE A 99 -4.94 -3.54 -14.11
C ILE A 99 -5.18 -3.17 -12.65
N THR A 100 -5.64 -4.12 -11.83
CA THR A 100 -5.86 -3.89 -10.40
C THR A 100 -4.56 -3.51 -9.71
N TYR A 101 -3.47 -4.21 -10.03
CA TYR A 101 -2.15 -3.94 -9.49
C TYR A 101 -1.58 -2.58 -9.93
N LEU A 102 -1.67 -2.24 -11.22
CA LEU A 102 -1.23 -0.91 -11.71
C LEU A 102 -1.96 0.24 -11.02
N ASN A 103 -3.27 0.10 -10.81
CA ASN A 103 -4.06 1.08 -10.05
C ASN A 103 -3.62 1.17 -8.59
N PHE A 104 -3.18 0.06 -7.98
CA PHE A 104 -2.62 0.05 -6.64
C PHE A 104 -1.28 0.79 -6.60
N THR A 105 -0.38 0.50 -7.54
CA THR A 105 0.96 1.10 -7.59
C THR A 105 0.88 2.61 -7.79
N GLU A 106 0.04 3.09 -8.70
CA GLU A 106 -0.16 4.53 -8.94
C GLU A 106 -0.61 5.26 -7.65
N LYS A 107 -1.49 4.62 -6.87
CA LYS A 107 -1.95 5.18 -5.59
C LYS A 107 -0.88 5.12 -4.51
N LEU A 108 -0.13 4.03 -4.44
CA LEU A 108 1.00 3.90 -3.53
C LEU A 108 2.04 5.00 -3.79
N GLU A 109 2.40 5.23 -5.06
CA GLU A 109 3.29 6.32 -5.47
C GLU A 109 2.76 7.70 -5.09
N ALA A 110 1.45 7.93 -5.25
CA ALA A 110 0.81 9.17 -4.81
C ALA A 110 0.83 9.36 -3.27
N MET A 111 0.89 8.27 -2.50
CA MET A 111 0.95 8.30 -1.03
C MET A 111 2.37 8.44 -0.46
N GLN A 112 3.41 8.07 -1.21
CA GLN A 112 4.80 8.28 -0.79
C GLN A 112 5.11 9.73 -0.35
N PRO A 113 4.76 10.80 -1.11
CA PRO A 113 5.01 12.17 -0.66
C PRO A 113 4.18 12.54 0.57
N VAL A 114 2.99 11.96 0.75
CA VAL A 114 2.16 12.17 1.95
C VAL A 114 2.86 11.58 3.18
N LEU A 115 3.31 10.33 3.09
CA LEU A 115 4.07 9.68 4.17
C LEU A 115 5.37 10.44 4.50
N LYS A 116 6.10 10.92 3.49
CA LYS A 116 7.31 11.73 3.70
C LYS A 116 7.02 13.06 4.40
N ALA A 117 5.91 13.72 4.05
CA ALA A 117 5.49 14.94 4.73
C ALA A 117 5.14 14.68 6.20
N GLU A 118 4.44 13.58 6.48
CA GLU A 118 4.08 13.18 7.84
C GLU A 118 5.31 12.82 8.67
N LEU A 119 6.25 12.07 8.10
CA LEU A 119 7.54 11.78 8.72
C LEU A 119 8.26 13.08 9.14
N GLN A 120 8.34 14.07 8.23
CA GLN A 120 8.96 15.36 8.53
C GLN A 120 8.24 16.13 9.65
N LEU A 121 6.91 16.01 9.77
CA LEU A 121 6.14 16.64 10.84
C LEU A 121 6.43 15.98 12.20
N LEU A 122 6.60 14.66 12.23
CA LEU A 122 6.85 13.89 13.45
C LEU A 122 8.30 14.03 13.94
N THR A 123 9.26 14.27 13.05
CA THR A 123 10.69 14.46 13.39
C THR A 123 11.05 15.89 13.81
N LYS A 124 10.08 16.79 13.96
CA LYS A 124 10.29 18.23 14.13
C LYS A 124 9.91 18.70 15.52
#